data_AF-A0A1U7WAE6-F1
#
_entry.id   AF-A0A1U7WAE6-F1
#
_cell.length_a   1.000
_cell.length_b   1.000
_cell.length_c   1.000
_cell.angle_alpha   90.00
_cell.angle_beta   90.00
_cell.angle_gamma   90.00
#
_symmetry.space_group_name_H-M   'P 1'
#
loop_
_entity.id
_entity.type
_entity.pdbx_description
1 polymer ?
#
loop_
_entity_poly.entity_id
_entity_poly.type
_entity_poly.pdbx_seq_one_letter_code
_entity_poly.pdbx_strand_id
1 'polypeptide(L)'
;AIALFDLETKEKIVANLANFAYDPYNYTFLCQLNVIELFLDCLTELSERLVEFGIGGICNACADPANAALVTQNDGIPLVIQCLSSPARNTVNYALGALYYLCNASNKEEILKPEVINAIKSYAAAGGVSTSFSNLAQSFLDKHV
;
A
#
# COMPACT_ATOMS: atom_id res chain seq x y z
N ALA A 1 -5.37 14.40 -10.53
CA ALA A 1 -4.43 15.53 -10.80
C ALA A 1 -3.47 15.31 -11.98
N ILE A 2 -3.07 14.08 -12.31
CA ILE A 2 -2.06 13.80 -13.35
C ILE A 2 -2.63 13.27 -14.69
N ALA A 3 -3.96 13.24 -14.85
CA ALA A 3 -4.64 12.52 -15.92
C ALA A 3 -4.24 12.93 -17.35
N LEU A 4 -3.84 14.19 -17.55
CA LEU A 4 -3.50 14.77 -18.85
C LEU A 4 -2.06 14.48 -19.32
N PHE A 5 -1.21 13.95 -18.44
CA PHE A 5 0.16 13.60 -18.80
C PHE A 5 0.23 12.28 -19.56
N ASP A 6 1.28 12.11 -20.35
CA ASP A 6 1.64 10.81 -20.92
C ASP A 6 2.04 9.83 -19.80
N LEU A 7 2.03 8.53 -20.11
CA LEU A 7 2.27 7.47 -19.13
C LEU A 7 3.64 7.57 -18.46
N GLU A 8 4.70 7.87 -19.23
CA GLU A 8 6.07 7.97 -18.70
C GLU A 8 6.16 9.11 -17.68
N THR A 9 5.55 10.25 -17.98
CA THR A 9 5.48 11.39 -17.07
C THR A 9 4.69 11.06 -15.80
N LYS A 10 3.54 10.38 -15.93
CA LYS A 10 2.75 9.92 -14.76
C LYS A 10 3.59 9.02 -13.85
N GLU A 11 4.25 8.01 -14.40
CA GLU A 11 5.09 7.07 -13.65
C GLU A 11 6.21 7.80 -12.89
N LYS A 12 6.89 8.74 -13.55
CA LYS A 12 7.94 9.56 -12.90
C LYS A 12 7.39 10.41 -11.76
N ILE A 13 6.21 11.02 -11.92
CA ILE A 13 5.59 11.83 -10.87
C ILE A 13 5.26 10.96 -9.66
N VAL A 14 4.56 9.85 -9.88
CA VAL A 14 4.10 8.97 -8.78
C VAL A 14 5.29 8.34 -8.06
N ALA A 15 6.33 7.92 -8.79
CA ALA A 15 7.56 7.39 -8.18
C ALA A 15 8.26 8.42 -7.28
N ASN A 16 8.37 9.68 -7.71
CA ASN A 16 8.97 10.73 -6.89
C ASN A 16 8.12 11.06 -5.65
N LEU A 17 6.80 11.11 -5.80
CA LEU A 17 5.89 11.31 -4.66
C LEU A 17 6.00 10.15 -3.65
N ALA A 18 6.07 8.91 -4.13
CA ALA A 18 6.25 7.73 -3.27
C ALA A 18 7.58 7.76 -2.50
N ASN A 19 8.66 8.27 -3.13
CA ASN A 19 9.94 8.48 -2.46
C ASN A 19 9.85 9.61 -1.41
N PHE A 20 9.16 10.70 -1.70
CA PHE A 20 8.96 11.79 -0.72
C PHE A 20 8.11 11.33 0.49
N ALA A 21 7.18 10.41 0.27
CA ALA A 21 6.39 9.79 1.34
C ALA A 21 7.20 8.92 2.30
N TYR A 22 8.50 8.69 2.07
CA TYR A 22 9.34 8.02 3.06
C TYR A 22 9.71 8.93 4.25
N ASP A 23 9.74 10.25 4.04
CA ASP A 23 10.12 11.23 5.07
C ASP A 23 8.87 11.78 5.79
N PRO A 24 8.73 11.60 7.12
CA PRO A 24 7.62 12.13 7.89
C PRO A 24 7.43 13.65 7.79
N TYR A 25 8.49 14.41 7.49
CA TYR A 25 8.39 15.85 7.23
C TYR A 25 7.38 16.16 6.12
N ASN A 26 7.24 15.26 5.13
CA ASN A 26 6.38 15.47 3.97
C ASN A 26 4.91 15.15 4.22
N TYR A 27 4.55 14.42 5.29
CA TYR A 27 3.20 13.87 5.47
C TYR A 27 2.09 14.92 5.43
N THR A 28 2.27 16.05 6.12
CA THR A 28 1.26 17.12 6.11
C THR A 28 1.07 17.70 4.70
N PHE A 29 2.15 17.84 3.92
CA PHE A 29 2.07 18.34 2.55
C PHE A 29 1.39 17.33 1.62
N LEU A 30 1.65 16.03 1.80
CA LEU A 30 1.00 14.97 1.02
C LEU A 30 -0.52 14.97 1.23
N CYS A 31 -0.99 15.16 2.47
CA CYS A 31 -2.41 15.34 2.77
C CYS A 31 -2.98 16.60 2.09
N GLN A 32 -2.32 17.75 2.26
CA GLN A 32 -2.82 19.02 1.71
C GLN A 32 -2.91 19.03 0.18
N LEU A 33 -2.08 18.24 -0.49
CA LEU A 33 -2.03 18.12 -1.93
C LEU A 33 -2.84 16.93 -2.48
N ASN A 34 -3.63 16.25 -1.64
CA ASN A 34 -4.44 15.07 -1.98
C ASN A 34 -3.62 13.95 -2.65
N VAL A 35 -2.39 13.74 -2.15
CA VAL A 35 -1.48 12.73 -2.73
C VAL A 35 -1.88 11.32 -2.31
N ILE A 36 -2.56 11.15 -1.17
CA ILE A 36 -3.06 9.85 -0.73
C ILE A 36 -4.12 9.33 -1.71
N GLU A 37 -5.08 10.17 -2.07
CA GLU A 37 -6.11 9.91 -3.07
C GLU A 37 -5.49 9.64 -4.44
N LEU A 38 -4.45 10.41 -4.81
CA LEU A 38 -3.70 10.16 -6.04
C LEU A 38 -3.05 8.76 -6.06
N PHE A 39 -2.49 8.30 -4.93
CA PHE A 39 -1.94 6.95 -4.86
C PHE A 39 -3.04 5.88 -4.97
N LEU A 40 -4.22 6.11 -4.40
CA LEU A 40 -5.37 5.21 -4.54
C LEU A 40 -5.85 5.12 -5.99
N ASP A 41 -5.95 6.25 -6.70
CA ASP A 41 -6.27 6.28 -8.13
C ASP A 41 -5.31 5.37 -8.92
N CYS A 42 -4.01 5.42 -8.59
CA CYS A 42 -2.99 4.62 -9.25
C CYS A 42 -3.16 3.10 -9.06
N LEU A 43 -3.82 2.64 -7.97
CA LEU A 43 -4.08 1.21 -7.76
C LEU A 43 -5.12 0.63 -8.72
N THR A 44 -5.86 1.49 -9.42
CA THR A 44 -6.89 1.12 -10.40
C THR A 44 -6.41 1.22 -11.86
N GLU A 45 -5.19 1.72 -12.07
CA GLU A 45 -4.60 1.87 -13.39
C GLU A 45 -4.13 0.53 -13.98
N LEU A 46 -4.05 0.46 -15.31
CA LEU A 46 -3.56 -0.73 -16.01
C LEU A 46 -2.02 -0.85 -16.00
N SER A 47 -1.30 0.25 -15.76
CA SER A 47 0.17 0.20 -15.67
C SER A 47 0.59 -0.42 -14.35
N GLU A 48 1.28 -1.56 -14.43
CA GLU A 48 1.87 -2.23 -13.27
C GLU A 48 2.82 -1.30 -12.49
N ARG A 49 3.51 -0.38 -13.17
CA ARG A 49 4.41 0.59 -12.51
C ARG A 49 3.64 1.63 -11.73
N LEU A 50 2.53 2.14 -12.26
CA LEU A 50 1.68 3.08 -11.51
C LEU A 50 1.11 2.40 -10.27
N VAL A 51 0.63 1.16 -10.40
CA VAL A 51 0.15 0.37 -9.26
C VAL A 51 1.27 0.19 -8.23
N GLU A 52 2.47 -0.26 -8.65
CA GLU A 52 3.62 -0.47 -7.76
C GLU A 52 4.01 0.82 -7.02
N PHE A 53 4.12 1.94 -7.71
CA PHE A 53 4.47 3.21 -7.09
C PHE A 53 3.35 3.76 -6.19
N GLY A 54 2.08 3.57 -6.58
CA GLY A 54 0.93 3.94 -5.77
C GLY A 54 0.92 3.21 -4.44
N ILE A 55 1.03 1.87 -4.46
CA ILE A 55 1.05 1.09 -3.22
C ILE A 55 2.31 1.35 -2.40
N GLY A 56 3.45 1.59 -3.05
CA GLY A 56 4.69 2.00 -2.37
C GLY A 56 4.53 3.33 -1.63
N GLY A 57 3.89 4.31 -2.27
CA GLY A 57 3.57 5.60 -1.66
C GLY A 57 2.63 5.47 -0.46
N ILE A 58 1.57 4.64 -0.57
CA ILE A 58 0.66 4.33 0.53
C ILE A 58 1.41 3.66 1.69
N CYS A 59 2.23 2.64 1.39
CA CYS A 59 3.02 1.94 2.40
C CYS A 59 3.95 2.89 3.17
N ASN A 60 4.61 3.80 2.46
CA ASN A 60 5.52 4.78 3.07
C ASN A 60 4.78 5.84 3.89
N ALA A 61 3.62 6.30 3.41
CA ALA A 61 2.85 7.36 4.05
C ALA A 61 2.07 6.88 5.29
N CYS A 62 1.57 5.63 5.29
CA CYS A 62 0.66 5.14 6.32
C CYS A 62 1.32 4.84 7.67
N ALA A 63 2.64 4.99 7.81
CA ALA A 63 3.27 5.03 9.12
C ALA A 63 2.70 6.17 9.99
N ASP A 64 2.18 7.23 9.37
CA ASP A 64 1.38 8.25 10.04
C ASP A 64 -0.12 7.87 10.09
N PRO A 65 -0.75 7.89 11.29
CA PRO A 65 -2.15 7.53 11.43
C PRO A 65 -3.14 8.44 10.68
N ALA A 66 -2.81 9.72 10.44
CA ALA A 66 -3.70 10.60 9.69
C ALA A 66 -3.75 10.22 8.21
N ASN A 67 -2.61 9.87 7.62
CA ASN A 67 -2.55 9.30 6.26
C ASN A 67 -3.31 7.97 6.17
N ALA A 68 -3.12 7.08 7.15
CA ALA A 68 -3.83 5.78 7.21
C ALA A 68 -5.35 5.95 7.31
N ALA A 69 -5.80 6.98 8.05
CA ALA A 69 -7.22 7.33 8.14
C ALA A 69 -7.77 7.80 6.79
N LEU A 70 -7.02 8.60 6.01
CA LEU A 70 -7.44 9.01 4.67
C LEU A 70 -7.57 7.83 3.71
N VAL A 71 -6.66 6.85 3.77
CA VAL A 71 -6.80 5.60 2.98
C VAL A 71 -8.09 4.87 3.31
N THR A 72 -8.42 4.75 4.60
CA THR A 72 -9.67 4.09 5.04
C THR A 72 -10.91 4.88 4.64
N GLN A 73 -10.89 6.21 4.75
CA GLN A 73 -12.01 7.09 4.41
C GLN A 73 -12.33 7.11 2.90
N ASN A 74 -11.33 6.85 2.07
CA ASN A 74 -11.46 6.81 0.60
C ASN A 74 -11.59 5.37 0.07
N ASP A 75 -12.15 4.45 0.87
CA ASP A 75 -12.40 3.05 0.48
C ASP A 75 -11.15 2.32 -0.08
N GLY A 76 -9.96 2.66 0.43
CA GLY A 76 -8.69 2.16 -0.09
C GLY A 76 -8.32 0.74 0.38
N ILE A 77 -8.95 0.23 1.43
CA ILE A 77 -8.62 -1.09 2.01
C ILE A 77 -8.81 -2.24 0.99
N PRO A 78 -9.94 -2.36 0.27
CA PRO A 78 -10.09 -3.34 -0.81
C PRO A 78 -9.00 -3.27 -1.88
N LEU A 79 -8.58 -2.06 -2.27
CA LEU A 79 -7.56 -1.86 -3.31
C LEU A 79 -6.18 -2.34 -2.84
N VAL A 80 -5.83 -2.07 -1.58
CA VAL A 80 -4.60 -2.56 -0.95
C VAL A 80 -4.62 -4.09 -0.83
N ILE A 81 -5.73 -4.69 -0.42
CA ILE A 81 -5.89 -6.15 -0.34
C ILE A 81 -5.73 -6.79 -1.73
N GLN A 82 -6.33 -6.20 -2.77
CA GLN A 82 -6.21 -6.69 -4.14
C GLN A 82 -4.75 -6.76 -4.60
N CYS A 83 -3.90 -5.82 -4.17
CA CYS A 83 -2.48 -5.80 -4.49
C CYS A 83 -1.71 -7.04 -3.98
N LEU A 84 -2.23 -7.76 -2.98
CA LEU A 84 -1.66 -9.05 -2.54
C LEU A 84 -1.72 -10.14 -3.62
N SER A 85 -2.58 -10.00 -4.64
CA SER A 85 -2.67 -10.95 -5.75
C SER A 85 -1.81 -10.55 -6.96
N SER A 86 -1.03 -9.46 -6.85
CA SER A 86 -0.22 -8.96 -7.97
C SER A 86 0.90 -9.94 -8.35
N PRO A 87 1.21 -10.12 -9.64
CA PRO A 87 2.41 -10.85 -10.06
C PRO A 87 3.70 -10.09 -9.75
N ALA A 88 3.62 -8.77 -9.55
CA ALA A 88 4.77 -7.92 -9.25
C ALA A 88 5.15 -8.04 -7.77
N ARG A 89 6.37 -8.54 -7.50
CA ARG A 89 6.81 -8.82 -6.13
C ARG A 89 6.85 -7.57 -5.25
N ASN A 90 7.25 -6.44 -5.79
CA ASN A 90 7.32 -5.19 -5.04
C ASN A 90 5.92 -4.73 -4.62
N THR A 91 4.93 -4.81 -5.52
CA THR A 91 3.53 -4.51 -5.22
C THR A 91 3.00 -5.33 -4.04
N VAL A 92 3.29 -6.63 -4.02
CA VAL A 92 2.90 -7.51 -2.89
C VAL A 92 3.62 -7.13 -1.60
N ASN A 93 4.93 -6.82 -1.65
CA ASN A 93 5.69 -6.39 -0.47
C ASN A 93 5.10 -5.10 0.12
N TYR A 94 4.86 -4.10 -0.72
CA TYR A 94 4.27 -2.84 -0.28
C TYR A 94 2.84 -3.02 0.23
N ALA A 95 2.04 -3.91 -0.36
CA ALA A 95 0.71 -4.22 0.16
C ALA A 95 0.77 -4.85 1.57
N LEU A 96 1.67 -5.82 1.80
CA LEU A 96 1.88 -6.40 3.13
C LEU A 96 2.31 -5.33 4.14
N GLY A 97 3.26 -4.47 3.77
CA GLY A 97 3.71 -3.36 4.61
C GLY A 97 2.62 -2.31 4.89
N ALA A 98 1.83 -1.95 3.88
CA ALA A 98 0.71 -1.03 4.04
C ALA A 98 -0.35 -1.60 4.99
N LEU A 99 -0.73 -2.88 4.84
CA LEU A 99 -1.68 -3.54 5.72
C LEU A 99 -1.20 -3.58 7.18
N TYR A 100 0.10 -3.72 7.43
CA TYR A 100 0.68 -3.66 8.78
C TYR A 100 0.38 -2.33 9.49
N TYR A 101 0.39 -1.23 8.75
CA TYR A 101 0.08 0.10 9.28
C TYR A 101 -1.42 0.41 9.29
N LEU A 102 -2.15 -0.01 8.25
CA LEU A 102 -3.57 0.29 8.07
C LEU A 102 -4.45 -0.45 9.06
N CYS A 103 -4.11 -1.70 9.42
CA CYS A 103 -4.95 -2.51 10.30
C CYS A 103 -5.06 -1.90 11.70
N ASN A 104 -6.29 -1.53 12.07
CA ASN A 104 -6.62 -0.93 13.35
C ASN A 104 -8.08 -1.27 13.75
N ALA A 105 -8.53 -0.76 14.91
CA ALA A 105 -9.83 -1.08 15.46
C ALA A 105 -11.03 -0.77 14.54
N SER A 106 -10.94 0.23 13.65
CA SER A 106 -12.05 0.64 12.78
C SER A 106 -12.17 -0.16 11.49
N ASN A 107 -11.09 -0.82 11.03
CA ASN A 107 -11.06 -1.54 9.75
C ASN A 107 -10.61 -3.01 9.86
N LYS A 108 -10.28 -3.48 11.07
CA LYS A 108 -9.85 -4.87 11.31
C LYS A 108 -10.83 -5.94 10.83
N GLU A 109 -12.15 -5.67 10.85
CA GLU A 109 -13.14 -6.65 10.39
C GLU A 109 -13.03 -6.92 8.89
N GLU A 110 -12.53 -5.95 8.12
CA GLU A 110 -12.29 -6.08 6.70
C GLU A 110 -10.91 -6.68 6.41
N ILE A 111 -9.86 -6.20 7.09
CA ILE A 111 -8.48 -6.63 6.86
C ILE A 111 -8.21 -8.04 7.41
N LEU A 112 -8.86 -8.43 8.51
CA LEU A 112 -8.67 -9.74 9.15
C LEU A 112 -9.68 -10.79 8.67
N LYS A 113 -10.33 -10.57 7.52
CA LYS A 113 -11.17 -11.60 6.89
C LYS A 113 -10.37 -12.88 6.64
N PRO A 114 -10.97 -14.08 6.78
CA PRO A 114 -10.26 -15.35 6.66
C PRO A 114 -9.44 -15.49 5.38
N GLU A 115 -9.97 -15.06 4.25
CA GLU A 115 -9.30 -15.10 2.94
C GLU A 115 -8.02 -14.23 2.90
N VAL A 116 -8.05 -13.04 3.52
CA VAL A 116 -6.90 -12.13 3.59
C VAL A 116 -5.83 -12.72 4.50
N ILE A 117 -6.23 -13.21 5.68
CA ILE A 117 -5.31 -13.86 6.61
C ILE A 117 -4.66 -15.10 6.00
N ASN A 118 -5.40 -15.91 5.25
CA ASN A 118 -4.86 -17.08 4.58
C ASN A 118 -3.85 -16.69 3.48
N ALA A 119 -4.09 -15.61 2.74
CA ALA A 119 -3.11 -15.07 1.80
C ALA A 119 -1.83 -14.62 2.52
N ILE A 120 -1.95 -13.84 3.61
CA ILE A 120 -0.80 -13.37 4.40
C ILE A 120 -0.01 -14.55 5.00
N LYS A 121 -0.69 -15.57 5.56
CA LYS A 121 -0.03 -16.79 6.05
C LYS A 121 0.73 -17.53 4.95
N SER A 122 0.20 -17.55 3.73
CA SER A 122 0.88 -18.15 2.57
C SER A 122 2.18 -17.40 2.23
N TYR A 123 2.17 -16.07 2.32
CA TYR A 123 3.38 -15.25 2.18
C TYR A 123 4.37 -15.44 3.34
N ALA A 124 3.88 -15.59 4.58
CA ALA A 124 4.72 -15.89 5.73
C ALA A 124 5.50 -17.20 5.52
N ALA A 125 4.84 -18.23 4.97
CA ALA A 125 5.46 -19.52 4.65
C ALA A 125 6.35 -19.52 3.40
N ALA A 126 6.32 -18.46 2.57
CA ALA A 126 7.04 -18.38 1.30
C ALA A 126 8.53 -17.98 1.42
N GLY A 127 9.20 -18.33 2.53
CA GLY A 127 10.56 -17.86 2.85
C GLY A 127 11.63 -18.34 1.88
N GLY A 128 11.40 -19.48 1.21
CA GLY A 128 12.25 -19.96 0.12
C GLY A 128 12.09 -19.20 -1.20
N VAL A 129 11.04 -18.39 -1.35
CA VAL A 129 10.75 -17.59 -2.56
C VAL A 129 11.17 -16.13 -2.37
N SER A 130 10.87 -15.55 -1.20
CA SER A 130 11.21 -14.17 -0.86
C SER A 130 11.24 -13.99 0.65
N THR A 131 12.42 -13.75 1.20
CA THR A 131 12.59 -13.44 2.63
C THR A 131 11.83 -12.17 3.02
N SER A 132 11.71 -11.21 2.12
CA SER A 132 10.94 -9.98 2.35
C SER A 132 9.45 -10.26 2.58
N PHE A 133 8.85 -11.14 1.75
CA PHE A 133 7.46 -11.54 1.94
C PHE A 133 7.25 -12.17 3.30
N SER A 134 8.10 -13.13 3.66
CA SER A 134 7.98 -13.84 4.93
C SER A 134 8.09 -12.89 6.12
N ASN A 135 9.07 -11.98 6.12
CA ASN A 135 9.28 -11.08 7.24
C ASN A 135 8.13 -10.09 7.41
N LEU A 136 7.65 -9.47 6.34
CA LEU A 136 6.54 -8.51 6.39
C LEU A 136 5.23 -9.19 6.78
N ALA A 137 4.93 -10.34 6.18
CA ALA A 137 3.74 -11.12 6.51
C ALA A 137 3.77 -11.61 7.96
N GLN A 138 4.91 -12.10 8.45
CA GLN A 138 5.05 -12.51 9.85
C GLN A 138 4.88 -11.32 10.79
N SER A 139 5.48 -10.17 10.47
CA SER A 139 5.33 -8.94 11.27
C SER A 139 3.87 -8.48 11.34
N PHE A 140 3.11 -8.63 10.26
CA PHE A 140 1.67 -8.38 10.26
C PHE A 140 0.94 -9.33 11.21
N LEU A 141 1.18 -10.63 11.07
CA LEU A 141 0.51 -11.67 11.86
C LEU A 141 0.80 -11.48 13.35
N ASP A 142 2.06 -11.30 13.73
CA ASP A 142 2.48 -11.13 15.13
C ASP A 142 1.83 -9.93 15.82
N LYS A 143 1.50 -8.89 15.06
CA LYS A 143 0.90 -7.65 15.59
C LYS A 143 -0.61 -7.71 15.69
N HIS A 144 -1.28 -8.34 14.72
CA HIS A 144 -2.72 -8.16 14.50
C HIS A 144 -3.57 -9.43 14.66
N VAL A 145 -2.95 -10.61 14.78
CA VAL A 145 -3.63 -11.92 14.91
C VAL A 145 -3.18 -12.65 16.16
#